data_AF-A0AAQ3RUH6-F1
#
_entry.id   AF-A0AAQ3RUH6-F1
#
_cell.length_a   1.000
_cell.length_b   1.000
_cell.length_c   1.000
_cell.angle_alpha   90.00
_cell.angle_beta   90.00
_cell.angle_gamma   90.00
#
_symmetry.space_group_name_H-M   'P 1'
#
loop_
_entity.id
_entity.type
_entity.pdbx_description
1 polymer ?
#
loop_
_entity_poly.entity_id
_entity_poly.type
_entity_poly.pdbx_seq_one_letter_code
_entity_poly.pdbx_strand_id
1 'polypeptide(L)'
;MALEVELVKFSYTKRVTQDITLAHRNLNHDKSFRYLETKKKKHKKSHEEEMDFPGHEKIEFGDIVQAPPKLSVPPRAFKNASQERLRLQAIEEYRSRKGWTSRPGNHLPPPVTTLDS
;
A
#
# COMPACT_ATOMS: atom_id res chain seq x y z
N MET A 1 50.16 3.61 -19.67
CA MET A 1 50.42 3.45 -18.22
C MET A 1 49.35 4.11 -17.34
N ALA A 2 49.42 5.40 -16.99
CA ALA A 2 48.51 5.98 -15.96
C ALA A 2 47.01 5.92 -16.33
N LEU A 3 46.67 6.22 -17.59
CA LEU A 3 45.29 6.21 -18.08
C LEU A 3 44.69 4.81 -18.19
N GLU A 4 45.51 3.79 -18.47
CA GLU A 4 45.05 2.39 -18.55
C GLU A 4 44.71 1.85 -17.16
N VAL A 5 45.48 2.22 -16.14
CA VAL A 5 45.23 1.81 -14.75
C VAL A 5 43.93 2.44 -14.23
N GLU A 6 43.63 3.69 -14.59
CA GLU A 6 42.34 4.32 -14.27
C GLU A 6 41.17 3.64 -14.98
N LEU A 7 41.33 3.31 -16.26
CA LEU A 7 40.28 2.64 -17.04
C LEU A 7 39.95 1.26 -16.47
N VAL A 8 40.98 0.52 -16.03
CA VAL A 8 40.82 -0.76 -15.35
C VAL A 8 40.10 -0.58 -14.01
N LYS A 9 40.48 0.41 -13.18
CA LYS A 9 39.79 0.72 -11.91
C LYS A 9 38.33 1.13 -12.12
N PHE A 10 38.05 1.92 -13.16
CA PHE A 10 36.70 2.32 -13.54
C PHE A 10 35.87 1.12 -14.01
N SER A 11 36.44 0.23 -14.84
CA SER A 11 35.75 -0.99 -15.29
C SER A 11 35.42 -1.95 -14.14
N TYR A 12 36.32 -2.05 -13.16
CA TYR A 12 36.17 -2.93 -12.01
C TYR A 12 35.06 -2.42 -11.08
N THR A 13 35.07 -1.13 -10.75
CA THR A 13 34.03 -0.51 -9.92
C THR A 13 32.64 -0.59 -10.58
N LYS A 14 32.56 -0.44 -11.92
CA LYS A 14 31.29 -0.62 -12.66
C LYS A 14 30.77 -2.06 -12.59
N ARG A 15 31.64 -3.07 -12.69
CA ARG A 15 31.23 -4.48 -12.53
C ARG A 15 30.76 -4.78 -11.11
N VAL A 16 31.55 -4.41 -10.10
CA VAL A 16 31.20 -4.64 -8.69
C VAL A 16 29.87 -3.99 -8.31
N THR A 17 29.62 -2.77 -8.78
CA THR A 17 28.33 -2.10 -8.51
C THR A 17 27.14 -2.78 -9.20
N GLN A 18 27.31 -3.29 -10.42
CA GLN A 18 26.27 -4.07 -11.11
C GLN A 18 25.95 -5.37 -10.35
N ASP A 19 26.97 -6.10 -9.93
CA ASP A 19 26.80 -7.37 -9.18
C ASP A 19 26.07 -7.15 -7.86
N ILE A 20 26.40 -6.08 -7.13
CA ILE A 20 25.70 -5.69 -5.90
C ILE A 20 24.22 -5.42 -6.19
N THR A 21 23.91 -4.61 -7.21
CA THR A 21 22.51 -4.32 -7.56
C THR A 21 21.71 -5.55 -7.99
N LEU A 22 22.33 -6.48 -8.71
CA LEU A 22 21.72 -7.73 -9.13
C LEU A 22 21.42 -8.64 -7.93
N ALA A 23 22.38 -8.75 -7.00
CA ALA A 23 22.19 -9.50 -5.75
C ALA A 23 21.04 -8.95 -4.90
N HIS A 24 20.94 -7.61 -4.75
CA HIS A 24 19.82 -6.98 -4.04
C HIS A 24 18.46 -7.25 -4.70
N ARG A 25 18.41 -7.29 -6.04
CA ARG A 25 17.18 -7.59 -6.80
C ARG A 25 16.71 -9.03 -6.57
N ASN A 26 17.63 -9.99 -6.64
CA ASN A 26 17.34 -11.41 -6.43
C ASN A 26 16.91 -11.71 -4.99
N LEU A 27 17.60 -11.12 -4.00
CA LEU A 27 17.24 -11.28 -2.58
C LEU A 27 15.82 -10.77 -2.27
N ASN A 28 15.41 -9.65 -2.87
CA ASN A 28 14.06 -9.12 -2.70
C ASN A 28 12.99 -10.00 -3.36
N HIS A 29 13.30 -10.56 -4.54
CA HIS A 29 12.42 -11.51 -5.21
C HIS A 29 12.19 -12.75 -4.34
N ASP A 30 13.25 -13.35 -3.79
CA ASP A 30 13.15 -14.55 -2.95
C ASP A 30 12.37 -14.31 -1.66
N LYS A 31 12.61 -13.17 -0.97
CA LYS A 31 11.84 -12.79 0.23
C LYS A 31 10.35 -12.64 -0.07
N SER A 32 10.02 -11.97 -1.18
CA SER A 32 8.62 -11.78 -1.60
C SER A 32 7.94 -13.09 -1.97
N PHE A 33 8.66 -13.99 -2.66
CA PHE A 33 8.18 -15.30 -3.06
C PHE A 33 7.87 -16.17 -1.84
N ARG A 34 8.79 -16.25 -0.87
CA ARG A 34 8.59 -17.02 0.37
C ARG A 34 7.44 -16.48 1.20
N TYR A 35 7.31 -15.16 1.31
CA TYR A 35 6.18 -14.54 2.00
C TYR A 35 4.83 -14.94 1.37
N LEU A 36 4.71 -14.90 0.04
CA LEU A 36 3.49 -15.25 -0.67
C LEU A 36 3.14 -16.75 -0.54
N GLU A 37 4.13 -17.64 -0.61
CA GLU A 37 3.91 -19.09 -0.40
C GLU A 37 3.35 -19.40 0.99
N THR A 38 3.84 -18.74 2.04
CA THR A 38 3.33 -18.95 3.42
C THR A 38 1.89 -18.47 3.58
N LYS A 39 1.46 -17.44 2.83
CA LYS A 39 0.08 -16.91 2.86
C LYS A 39 -0.90 -17.76 2.08
N LYS A 40 -0.48 -18.37 0.97
CA LYS A 40 -1.32 -19.30 0.17
C LYS A 40 -1.77 -20.52 0.98
N LYS A 41 -0.91 -21.03 1.88
CA LYS A 41 -1.21 -22.19 2.74
C LYS A 41 -2.24 -21.94 3.85
N LYS A 42 -2.65 -20.68 4.10
CA LYS A 42 -3.61 -20.31 5.16
C LYS A 42 -5.08 -20.37 4.72
N HIS A 43 -5.36 -20.46 3.43
CA HIS A 43 -6.73 -20.50 2.90
C HIS A 43 -7.10 -21.92 2.50
N LYS A 44 -7.32 -22.79 3.48
CA LYS A 44 -8.06 -24.05 3.30
C LYS A 44 -8.52 -24.57 4.66
N LYS A 45 -9.67 -24.07 5.09
CA LYS A 45 -10.63 -24.72 5.99
C LYS A 45 -11.86 -23.81 5.98
N SER A 46 -12.70 -23.96 4.95
CA SER A 46 -14.12 -23.69 5.14
C SER A 46 -14.62 -24.84 6.00
N HIS A 47 -14.53 -24.68 7.32
CA HIS A 47 -15.34 -25.51 8.19
C HIS A 47 -16.75 -24.99 8.01
N GLU A 48 -17.56 -25.72 7.24
CA GLU A 48 -19.00 -25.66 7.36
C GLU A 48 -19.30 -26.31 8.72
N GLU A 49 -19.09 -25.53 9.78
CA GLU A 49 -19.68 -25.81 11.07
C GLU A 49 -21.15 -25.40 10.90
N GLU A 50 -22.04 -26.38 10.85
CA GLU A 50 -23.48 -26.20 11.03
C GLU A 50 -23.65 -25.58 12.43
N MET A 51 -23.55 -24.25 12.49
CA MET A 51 -23.86 -23.51 13.70
C MET A 51 -25.35 -23.70 13.95
N ASP A 52 -25.66 -24.56 14.92
CA ASP A 52 -26.97 -24.66 15.52
C ASP A 52 -27.25 -23.34 16.24
N PHE A 53 -27.79 -22.37 15.50
CA PHE A 53 -28.14 -21.06 16.05
C PHE A 53 -29.24 -21.28 17.10
N PRO A 54 -29.01 -20.91 18.37
CA PRO A 54 -30.07 -20.97 19.36
C PRO A 54 -31.21 -20.07 18.86
N GLY A 55 -32.40 -20.67 18.75
CA GLY A 55 -33.51 -20.14 17.97
C GLY A 55 -33.82 -18.67 18.21
N HIS A 56 -34.23 -18.00 17.12
CA HIS A 56 -34.67 -16.61 17.04
C HIS A 56 -35.20 -16.03 18.36
N GLU A 57 -34.39 -15.19 19.01
CA GLU A 57 -34.84 -14.36 20.13
C GLU A 57 -35.89 -13.36 19.64
N LYS A 58 -37.00 -13.23 20.37
CA LYS A 58 -38.00 -12.20 20.12
C LYS A 58 -37.47 -10.88 20.66
N ILE A 59 -36.73 -10.16 19.83
CA ILE A 59 -36.20 -8.83 20.16
C ILE A 59 -37.35 -7.83 20.03
N GLU A 60 -37.88 -7.37 21.16
CA GLU A 60 -38.83 -6.25 21.19
C GLU A 60 -38.04 -4.95 20.93
N PHE A 61 -38.35 -4.27 19.83
CA PHE A 61 -37.72 -2.98 19.51
C PHE A 61 -38.22 -1.93 20.49
N GLY A 62 -37.37 -1.49 21.42
CA GLY A 62 -37.76 -0.49 22.42
C GLY A 62 -36.95 -0.55 23.71
N ASP A 63 -36.30 -1.68 24.00
CA ASP A 63 -35.22 -1.68 24.98
C ASP A 63 -34.11 -0.78 24.44
N ILE A 64 -33.89 0.34 25.12
CA ILE A 64 -32.77 1.23 24.85
C ILE A 64 -31.52 0.45 25.26
N VAL A 65 -31.00 -0.36 24.35
CA VAL A 65 -29.67 -0.94 24.48
C VAL A 65 -28.72 0.25 24.55
N GLN A 66 -28.13 0.46 25.73
CA GLN A 66 -27.13 1.50 25.91
C GLN A 66 -26.09 1.31 24.83
N ALA A 67 -25.92 2.32 23.97
CA ALA A 67 -24.97 2.24 22.88
C ALA A 67 -23.60 1.85 23.47
N PRO A 68 -22.89 0.87 22.88
CA PRO A 68 -21.56 0.51 23.32
C PRO A 68 -20.70 1.77 23.48
N PRO A 69 -19.87 1.84 24.54
CA PRO A 69 -19.03 3.01 24.78
C PRO A 69 -18.26 3.41 23.52
N LYS A 70 -18.24 4.71 23.20
CA LYS A 70 -17.54 5.22 22.03
C LYS A 70 -16.06 4.83 22.12
N LEU A 71 -15.58 4.11 21.12
CA LEU A 71 -14.17 3.77 20.99
C LEU A 71 -13.34 5.05 20.98
N SER A 72 -12.39 5.17 21.91
CA SER A 72 -11.43 6.26 21.87
C SER A 72 -10.50 6.03 20.69
N VAL A 73 -10.63 6.87 19.65
CA VAL A 73 -9.69 6.86 18.54
C VAL A 73 -8.40 7.49 19.05
N PRO A 74 -7.26 6.77 19.09
CA PRO A 74 -6.02 7.39 19.48
C PRO A 74 -5.74 8.57 18.54
N PRO A 75 -5.27 9.71 19.06
CA PRO A 75 -4.96 10.86 18.24
C PRO A 75 -3.98 10.43 17.14
N ARG A 76 -4.30 10.79 15.89
CA ARG A 76 -3.43 10.47 14.75
C ARG A 76 -2.03 11.00 15.06
N ALA A 77 -1.06 10.09 15.09
CA ALA A 77 0.33 10.46 15.26
C ALA A 77 0.69 11.53 14.22
N PHE A 78 1.29 12.63 14.69
CA PHE A 78 1.80 13.67 13.80
C PHE A 78 2.86 13.04 12.91
N LYS A 79 2.60 13.02 11.61
CA LYS A 79 3.57 12.53 10.63
C LYS A 79 4.73 13.51 10.59
N ASN A 80 5.95 12.99 10.61
CA ASN A 80 7.15 13.82 10.44
C ASN A 80 7.09 14.52 9.08
N ALA A 81 7.26 15.86 9.05
CA ALA A 81 7.17 16.66 7.83
C ALA A 81 8.14 16.17 6.73
N SER A 82 9.29 15.62 7.13
CA SER A 82 10.26 14.99 6.22
C SER A 82 9.70 13.74 5.51
N GLN A 83 8.96 12.89 6.22
CA GLN A 83 8.38 11.67 5.65
C GLN A 83 7.25 11.99 4.68
N GLU A 84 6.42 12.99 4.99
CA GLU A 84 5.36 13.41 4.06
C GLU A 84 5.94 14.03 2.78
N ARG A 85 7.05 14.78 2.87
CA ARG A 85 7.78 15.28 1.68
C ARG A 85 8.27 14.14 0.78
N LEU A 86 8.93 13.12 1.37
CA LEU A 86 9.39 11.95 0.61
C LEU A 86 8.22 11.20 -0.05
N ARG A 87 7.10 11.06 0.66
CA ARG A 87 5.88 10.45 0.13
C ARG A 87 5.35 11.23 -1.08
N LEU A 88 5.28 12.56 -0.99
CA LEU A 88 4.79 13.40 -2.08
C LEU A 88 5.72 13.34 -3.31
N GLN A 89 7.03 13.37 -3.09
CA GLN A 89 8.01 13.22 -4.17
C GLN A 89 7.84 11.88 -4.91
N ALA A 90 7.71 10.78 -4.17
CA ALA A 90 7.50 9.46 -4.78
C ALA A 90 6.20 9.38 -5.60
N ILE A 91 5.15 10.06 -5.17
CA ILE A 91 3.88 10.16 -5.90
C ILE A 91 4.08 10.95 -7.21
N GLU A 92 4.77 12.08 -7.16
CA GLU A 92 4.97 12.95 -8.31
C GLU A 92 5.88 12.30 -9.37
N GLU A 93 6.96 11.64 -8.93
CA GLU A 93 7.82 10.85 -9.82
C GLU A 93 7.08 9.70 -10.50
N TYR A 94 6.16 9.04 -9.78
CA TYR A 94 5.35 7.99 -10.38
C TYR A 94 4.37 8.57 -11.42
N ARG A 95 3.73 9.70 -11.11
CA ARG A 95 2.83 10.40 -12.05
C ARG A 95 3.55 10.82 -13.33
N SER A 96 4.73 11.41 -13.21
CA SER A 96 5.49 11.90 -14.37
C SER A 96 5.86 10.74 -15.30
N ARG A 97 6.29 9.59 -14.74
CA ARG A 97 6.55 8.36 -15.52
C ARG A 97 5.30 7.79 -16.21
N LYS A 98 4.10 8.09 -15.70
CA LYS A 98 2.83 7.58 -16.22
C LYS A 98 2.05 8.60 -17.05
N GLY A 99 2.56 9.83 -17.21
CA GLY A 99 1.85 10.90 -17.92
C GLY A 99 0.54 11.33 -17.23
N TRP A 100 0.40 11.08 -15.93
CA TRP A 100 -0.81 11.40 -15.18
C TRP A 100 -0.77 12.85 -14.70
N THR A 101 -1.15 13.78 -15.57
CA THR A 101 -1.19 15.22 -15.30
C THR A 101 -2.30 15.64 -14.33
N SER A 102 -3.36 14.83 -14.19
CA SER A 102 -4.46 15.01 -13.24
C SER A 102 -4.69 13.76 -12.41
N ARG A 103 -5.33 13.91 -11.25
CA ARG A 103 -5.79 12.76 -10.44
C ARG A 103 -6.93 12.07 -11.19
N PRO A 104 -6.78 10.80 -11.59
CA PRO A 104 -7.88 10.05 -12.19
C PRO A 104 -9.10 10.09 -11.25
N GLY A 105 -10.27 10.41 -11.79
CA GLY A 105 -11.52 10.48 -11.02
C GLY A 105 -11.84 11.83 -10.34
N ASN A 106 -11.00 12.87 -10.51
CA ASN A 106 -11.33 14.22 -10.02
C ASN A 106 -12.17 15.06 -11.01
N HIS A 107 -12.48 14.54 -12.21
CA HIS A 107 -13.36 15.22 -13.15
C HIS A 107 -14.82 14.96 -12.77
N LEU A 108 -15.29 15.64 -11.72
CA LEU A 108 -16.72 15.75 -11.47
C LEU A 108 -17.30 16.69 -12.54
N PRO A 109 -18.39 16.31 -13.22
CA PRO A 109 -19.06 17.25 -14.11
C PRO A 109 -19.44 18.51 -13.33
N PRO A 110 -19.34 19.70 -13.94
CA PRO A 110 -19.72 20.94 -13.28
C PRO A 110 -21.18 20.85 -12.81
N PRO A 111 -21.52 21.42 -11.63
CA PRO A 111 -22.88 21.40 -11.14
C PRO A 111 -23.79 22.09 -12.17
N VAL A 112 -24.81 21.36 -12.63
CA VAL A 112 -25.83 21.90 -13.51
C VAL A 112 -26.59 22.96 -12.72
N THR A 113 -26.28 24.22 -12.96
CA THR A 113 -27.08 25.33 -12.47
C THR A 113 -28.26 25.47 -13.42
N THR A 114 -29.38 24.83 -13.08
CA THR A 114 -30.67 25.14 -13.69
C THR A 114 -31.10 26.50 -13.17
N LEU A 115 -30.64 27.56 -13.84
CA LEU A 115 -31.26 28.87 -13.74
C LEU A 115 -32.49 28.84 -14.65
N ASP A 116 -33.59 28.29 -14.13
CA ASP A 116 -34.89 28.40 -14.78
C ASP A 116 -35.36 29.86 -14.63
N SER A 117 -35.62 30.49 -15.77
CA SER A 117 -36.21 31.83 -15.90
C SER A 117 -37.64 31.73 -16.39
#